data_AF-A0A961E6D8-F1
#
_entry.id   AF-A0A961E6D8-F1
#
_cell.length_a   1.000
_cell.length_b   1.000
_cell.length_c   1.000
_cell.angle_alpha   90.00
_cell.angle_beta   90.00
_cell.angle_gamma   90.00
#
_symmetry.space_group_name_H-M   'P 1'
#
loop_
_entity.id
_entity.type
_entity.pdbx_description
1 polymer ?
#
loop_
_entity_poly.entity_id
_entity_poly.type
_entity_poly.pdbx_seq_one_letter_code
_entity_poly.pdbx_strand_id
1 'polypeptide(L)' 'EPTVPQAISRARRRLRRGGKLVVASYLLAPGLFHSRLFSMDVGAVAEPLGADPRICDLIVTRMRAAVSPYRRPAAVTWR' A
#
# COMPACT_ATOMS: atom_id res chain seq x y z
N GLU A 1 8.54 11.82 5.82
CA GLU A 1 7.46 10.82 6.00
C GLU A 1 7.66 10.04 7.30
N PRO A 2 6.59 9.71 8.08
CA PRO A 2 6.71 8.90 9.29
C PRO A 2 6.98 7.44 8.94
N THR A 3 7.70 6.74 9.81
CA THR A 3 7.83 5.27 9.70
C THR A 3 6.51 4.59 10.04
N VAL A 4 6.32 3.34 9.60
CA VAL A 4 5.11 2.56 9.91
C VAL A 4 4.84 2.47 11.43
N PRO A 5 5.82 2.16 12.30
CA PRO A 5 5.60 2.19 13.75
C PRO A 5 5.20 3.57 14.29
N GLN A 6 5.79 4.66 13.74
CA GLN A 6 5.42 6.01 14.14
C GLN A 6 3.98 6.36 13.74
N ALA A 7 3.54 5.93 12.54
CA ALA A 7 2.18 6.12 12.06
C ALA A 7 1.16 5.35 12.93
N ILE A 8 1.46 4.10 13.28
CA ILE A 8 0.63 3.27 14.15
C ILE A 8 0.52 3.88 15.54
N SER A 9 1.64 4.26 16.15
CA SER A 9 1.64 4.93 17.47
C SER A 9 0.80 6.21 17.48
N ARG A 10 0.91 7.03 16.41
CA ARG A 10 0.10 8.25 16.24
C ARG A 10 -1.39 7.92 16.08
N ALA A 11 -1.75 6.92 15.28
CA ALA A 11 -3.14 6.50 15.10
C ALA A 11 -3.74 5.96 16.40
N ARG A 12 -2.97 5.17 17.17
CA ARG A 12 -3.38 4.58 18.45
C ARG A 12 -3.77 5.63 19.49
N ARG A 13 -3.01 6.73 19.60
CA ARG A 13 -3.34 7.83 20.52
C ARG A 13 -4.64 8.57 20.19
N ARG A 14 -5.13 8.47 18.96
CA ARG A 14 -6.37 9.12 18.51
C ARG A 14 -7.60 8.21 18.64
N LEU A 15 -7.40 6.93 18.94
CA LEU A 15 -8.51 5.99 19.10
C LEU A 15 -9.27 6.26 20.40
N ARG A 16 -10.60 6.20 20.31
CA ARG A 16 -11.47 6.19 21.49
C ARG A 16 -11.20 4.92 22.30
N ARG A 17 -11.51 4.95 23.60
CA ARG A 17 -11.47 3.74 24.44
C ARG A 17 -12.26 2.61 23.78
N GLY A 18 -11.64 1.45 23.63
CA GLY A 18 -12.22 0.28 22.95
C GLY A 18 -12.16 0.28 21.42
N GLY A 19 -11.60 1.33 20.79
CA GLY A 19 -11.45 1.37 19.33
C GLY A 19 -10.43 0.37 18.79
N LYS A 20 -10.69 -0.15 17.58
CA LYS A 20 -9.78 -1.06 16.85
C LYS A 20 -9.01 -0.32 15.77
N LEU A 21 -7.72 -0.61 15.65
CA LEU A 21 -6.86 -0.14 14.57
C LEU A 21 -6.71 -1.26 13.54
N VAL A 22 -6.97 -0.97 12.26
CA VAL A 22 -6.78 -1.93 11.17
C VAL A 22 -5.82 -1.33 10.15
N VAL A 23 -4.90 -2.13 9.62
CA VAL A 23 -3.95 -1.71 8.60
C VAL A 23 -4.31 -2.34 7.26
N ALA A 24 -4.54 -1.50 6.25
CA ALA A 24 -4.64 -1.93 4.86
C ALA A 24 -3.26 -1.81 4.20
N SER A 25 -2.61 -2.94 3.90
CA SER A 25 -1.31 -2.92 3.25
C SER A 25 -1.46 -2.71 1.74
N TYR A 26 -0.81 -1.69 1.18
CA TYR A 26 -0.75 -1.48 -0.27
C TYR A 26 0.38 -2.31 -0.90
N LEU A 27 0.30 -3.63 -0.71
CA LEU A 27 1.26 -4.61 -1.21
C LEU A 27 0.57 -5.53 -2.22
N LEU A 28 1.30 -5.95 -3.24
CA LEU A 28 0.77 -6.86 -4.27
C LEU A 28 0.81 -8.32 -3.86
N ALA A 29 1.70 -8.69 -2.93
CA ALA A 29 1.90 -10.08 -2.53
C ALA A 29 2.30 -10.17 -1.05
N PRO A 30 2.14 -11.35 -0.42
CA PRO A 30 2.71 -11.63 0.89
C PRO A 30 4.24 -11.52 0.85
N GLY A 31 4.84 -11.26 2.01
CA GLY A 31 6.29 -11.16 2.14
C GLY A 31 6.71 -10.48 3.43
N LEU A 32 8.01 -10.24 3.60
CA LEU A 32 8.59 -9.75 4.85
C LEU A 32 7.94 -8.47 5.39
N PHE A 33 7.59 -7.52 4.51
CA PHE A 33 6.90 -6.30 4.93
C PHE A 33 5.49 -6.56 5.44
N HIS A 34 4.75 -7.45 4.77
CA HIS A 34 3.40 -7.84 5.19
C HIS A 34 3.45 -8.60 6.52
N SER A 35 4.36 -9.57 6.66
CA SER A 35 4.55 -10.35 7.89
C SER A 35 4.90 -9.48 9.10
N ARG A 36 5.72 -8.44 8.92
CA ARG A 36 6.08 -7.50 10.00
C ARG A 36 4.90 -6.66 10.51
N LEU A 37 3.83 -6.48 9.73
CA LEU A 37 2.66 -5.74 10.18
C LEU A 37 1.89 -6.49 11.27
N PHE A 38 1.89 -7.82 11.23
CA PHE A 38 1.20 -8.66 12.22
C PHE A 38 1.84 -8.61 13.61
N SER A 39 3.11 -8.23 13.72
CA SER A 39 3.78 -8.05 15.02
C SER A 39 3.58 -6.64 15.61
N MET A 40 2.78 -5.78 14.98
CA MET A 40 2.52 -4.41 15.45
C MET A 40 1.25 -4.36 16.32
N ASP A 41 1.10 -3.31 17.13
CA ASP A 41 -0.10 -3.08 17.96
C ASP A 41 -1.31 -2.65 17.11
N VAL A 42 -1.83 -3.60 16.35
CA VAL A 42 -2.97 -3.45 15.44
C VAL A 42 -3.95 -4.61 15.66
N GLY A 43 -5.24 -4.33 15.49
CA GLY A 43 -6.29 -5.33 15.68
C GLY A 43 -6.49 -6.27 14.49
N ALA A 44 -6.13 -5.82 13.28
CA ALA A 44 -6.11 -6.64 12.07
C ALA A 44 -5.22 -6.01 11.00
N VAL A 45 -4.72 -6.84 10.10
CA VAL A 45 -4.02 -6.44 8.87
C VAL A 45 -4.81 -7.06 7.71
N ALA A 46 -5.14 -6.26 6.71
CA ALA A 46 -5.80 -6.78 5.50
C ALA A 46 -4.84 -7.69 4.71
N GLU A 47 -5.40 -8.63 3.96
CA GLU A 47 -4.64 -9.36 2.96
C GLU A 47 -4.02 -8.39 1.93
N PRO A 48 -2.87 -8.74 1.33
CA PRO A 48 -2.32 -7.98 0.20
C PRO A 48 -3.34 -7.93 -0.95
N LEU A 49 -3.18 -6.95 -1.83
CA LEU A 49 -4.06 -6.80 -3.01
C LEU A 49 -4.08 -8.07 -3.88
N GLY A 50 -2.98 -8.82 -3.90
CA GLY A 50 -2.90 -10.08 -4.62
C GLY A 50 -3.08 -9.93 -6.13
N ALA A 51 -3.47 -11.03 -6.75
CA ALA A 51 -3.80 -11.10 -8.18
C ALA A 51 -5.28 -10.78 -8.44
N ASP A 52 -5.80 -9.71 -7.84
CA ASP A 52 -7.15 -9.25 -8.13
C ASP A 52 -7.26 -8.87 -9.63
N PRO A 53 -8.29 -9.32 -10.36
CA PRO A 53 -8.44 -9.04 -11.79
C PRO A 53 -8.34 -7.54 -12.14
N ARG A 54 -8.83 -6.65 -11.26
CA ARG A 54 -8.77 -5.20 -11.47
C ARG A 54 -7.34 -4.67 -11.42
N ILE A 55 -6.45 -5.32 -10.66
CA ILE A 55 -5.01 -5.00 -10.63
C ILE A 55 -4.35 -5.44 -11.92
N CYS A 56 -4.69 -6.63 -12.44
CA CYS A 56 -4.23 -7.08 -13.75
C CYS A 56 -4.65 -6.13 -14.86
N ASP A 57 -5.93 -5.73 -14.90
CA ASP A 57 -6.45 -4.76 -15.89
C ASP A 57 -5.73 -3.42 -15.80
N LEU A 58 -5.46 -2.94 -14.58
CA LEU A 58 -4.72 -1.71 -14.35
C LEU A 58 -3.27 -1.81 -14.84
N ILE A 59 -2.60 -2.93 -14.61
CA ILE A 59 -1.23 -3.18 -15.11
C ILE A 59 -1.23 -3.16 -16.63
N VAL A 60 -2.13 -3.90 -17.28
CA VAL A 60 -2.26 -3.95 -18.75
C VAL A 60 -2.52 -2.55 -19.30
N THR A 61 -3.44 -1.81 -18.69
CA THR A 61 -3.75 -0.42 -19.08
C THR A 61 -2.50 0.47 -19.00
N ARG A 62 -1.72 0.37 -17.93
CA ARG A 62 -0.48 1.13 -17.77
C ARG A 62 0.59 0.74 -18.78
N MET A 63 0.73 -0.54 -19.08
CA MET A 63 1.70 -1.01 -20.08
C MET A 63 1.33 -0.55 -21.49
N ARG A 64 0.06 -0.61 -21.87
CA ARG A 64 -0.43 -0.05 -23.15
C ARG A 64 -0.21 1.46 -23.23
N ALA A 65 -0.49 2.18 -22.15
CA ALA A 65 -0.21 3.61 -22.08
C ALA A 65 1.29 3.93 -22.17
N ALA A 66 2.16 3.08 -21.62
CA ALA A 66 3.61 3.25 -21.64
C ALA A 66 4.21 3.21 -23.06
N VAL A 67 3.63 2.41 -23.95
CA VAL A 67 4.07 2.26 -25.36
C VAL A 67 3.24 3.08 -26.36
N SER A 68 2.24 3.83 -25.88
CA SER A 68 1.41 4.67 -26.75
C SER A 68 2.25 5.76 -27.42
N PRO A 69 2.11 5.99 -28.74
CA PRO A 69 2.79 7.09 -29.43
C PRO A 69 2.32 8.46 -28.92
N TYR A 70 1.18 8.52 -28.23
CA TYR A 70 0.64 9.72 -27.59
C TYR A 70 1.13 9.90 -26.15
N ARG A 71 2.00 9.01 -25.64
CA ARG A 71 2.58 9.17 -24.32
C ARG A 71 3.51 10.38 -24.33
N ARG A 72 3.10 11.45 -23.63
CA ARG A 72 4.03 12.51 -23.25
C ARG A 72 5.06 11.91 -22.28
N PRO A 73 6.36 11.90 -22.61
CA PRO A 73 7.38 11.53 -21.65
C PRO A 73 7.28 12.49 -20.47
N ALA A 74 7.09 11.99 -19.26
CA ALA A 74 7.31 12.81 -18.09
C ALA A 74 8.80 13.17 -18.08
N ALA A 75 9.12 14.47 -17.95
CA ALA A 75 10.49 14.89 -17.69
C ALA A 75 10.87 14.34 -16.31
N VAL A 76 11.57 13.20 -16.28
CA VAL A 76 12.08 12.64 -15.04
C VAL A 76 13.36 13.40 -14.70
N THR A 77 13.22 14.49 -13.93
CA THR A 77 14.38 15.11 -13.27
C THR A 77 14.71 14.26 -12.05
N TRP A 78 15.64 13.32 -12.22
CA TRP A 78 16.28 12.70 -11.06
C TRP A 78 17.08 13.78 -10.33
N ARG A 79 16.75 14.01 -9.06
CA ARG A 79 17.55 14.79 -8.12
C ARG A 79 18.20 13.85 -7.13
#